data_AF-A0A6C0DD65-F1
#
_entry.id   AF-A0A6C0DD65-F1
#
_cell.length_a   1.000
_cell.length_b   1.000
_cell.length_c   1.000
_cell.angle_alpha   90.00
_cell.angle_beta   90.00
_cell.angle_gamma   90.00
#
_symmetry.space_group_name_H-M   'P 1'
#
loop_
_entity.id
_entity.type
_entity.pdbx_description
1 polymer ?
#
loop_
_entity_poly.entity_id
_entity_poly.type
_entity_poly.pdbx_seq_one_letter_code
_entity_poly.pdbx_strand_id
1 'polypeptide(L)'
;MTTIVDMNELGNIVRYWVYYDDAIHKGNTEIRSLRAKRDKCELAMIQKLKTAKQEKAILQIAGGRLQIVEEKQMQNLCYKNLKEMLHEYYKQKTTPGIKDETDEILQFLKSHRHAVTTERIRRHNTG
;
A
#
# COMPACT_ATOMS: atom_id res chain seq x y z
N MET A 1 44.20 -4.27 14.38
CA MET A 1 44.35 -3.17 13.39
C MET A 1 43.11 -2.30 13.52
N THR A 2 43.25 -1.11 14.08
CA THR A 2 42.14 -0.16 14.21
C THR A 2 41.98 0.53 12.87
N THR A 3 40.90 0.24 12.15
CA THR A 3 40.52 1.00 10.94
C THR A 3 40.19 2.42 11.37
N ILE A 4 41.02 3.37 10.96
CA ILE A 4 40.73 4.79 11.12
C ILE A 4 39.61 5.10 10.13
N VAL A 5 38.45 5.50 10.64
CA VAL A 5 37.33 5.97 9.80
C VAL A 5 37.73 7.30 9.19
N ASP A 6 37.70 7.41 7.86
CA ASP A 6 37.85 8.69 7.17
C ASP A 6 36.58 9.53 7.39
N MET A 7 36.70 10.52 8.27
CA MET A 7 35.60 11.40 8.64
C MET A 7 35.13 12.30 7.48
N ASN A 8 35.97 12.55 6.47
CA ASN A 8 35.56 13.32 5.29
C ASN A 8 34.68 12.47 4.37
N GLU A 9 35.05 11.21 4.16
CA GLU A 9 34.26 10.24 3.40
C GLU A 9 32.90 10.02 4.08
N LEU A 10 32.88 9.80 5.40
CA LEU A 10 31.65 9.69 6.17
C LEU A 10 30.77 10.95 6.03
N GLY A 11 31.37 12.14 6.12
CA GLY A 11 30.65 13.41 5.94
C GLY A 11 30.02 13.54 4.55
N ASN A 12 30.68 13.06 3.49
CA ASN A 12 30.10 13.02 2.14
C ASN A 12 28.91 12.04 2.07
N ILE A 13 29.04 10.85 2.65
CA ILE A 13 27.97 9.83 2.68
C ILE A 13 26.73 10.38 3.39
N VAL A 14 26.90 11.02 4.55
CA VAL A 14 25.78 11.63 5.29
C VAL A 14 25.10 12.71 4.45
N ARG A 15 25.87 13.58 3.79
CA ARG A 15 25.32 14.63 2.91
C ARG A 15 24.50 14.05 1.75
N TYR A 16 25.02 13.03 1.08
CA TYR A 16 24.27 12.36 0.01
C TYR A 16 23.02 11.65 0.53
N TRP A 17 23.12 10.97 1.67
CA TRP A 17 21.97 10.31 2.28
C TRP A 17 20.84 11.30 2.58
N VAL A 18 21.15 12.45 3.20
CA VAL A 18 20.17 13.51 3.48
C VAL A 18 19.58 14.08 2.20
N TYR A 19 20.41 14.36 1.19
CA TYR A 19 19.95 14.84 -0.10
C TYR A 19 18.93 13.90 -0.76
N TYR A 20 19.21 12.59 -0.76
CA TYR A 20 18.29 11.61 -1.32
C TYR A 20 17.01 11.44 -0.48
N ASP A 21 17.11 11.49 0.85
CA ASP A 21 15.94 11.45 1.75
C ASP A 21 14.98 12.63 1.48
N ASP A 22 15.52 13.84 1.34
CA ASP A 22 14.75 15.05 1.01
C ASP A 22 14.11 14.96 -0.39
N ALA A 23 14.86 14.47 -1.39
CA ALA A 23 14.35 14.28 -2.74
C ALA A 23 13.20 13.26 -2.79
N ILE A 24 13.34 12.13 -2.08
CA ILE A 24 12.30 11.11 -1.94
C ILE A 24 11.07 11.70 -1.25
N HIS A 25 11.25 12.46 -0.17
CA HIS A 25 10.15 13.09 0.56
C HIS A 25 9.35 14.05 -0.34
N LYS A 26 10.05 14.93 -1.08
CA LYS A 26 9.44 15.85 -2.03
C LYS A 26 8.70 15.10 -3.14
N GLY A 27 9.35 14.13 -3.76
CA GLY A 27 8.76 13.31 -4.83
C GLY A 27 7.52 12.56 -4.36
N ASN A 28 7.54 11.95 -3.17
CA ASN A 28 6.38 11.26 -2.60
C ASN A 28 5.20 12.20 -2.33
N THR A 29 5.47 13.44 -1.90
CA THR A 29 4.42 14.44 -1.69
C THR A 29 3.81 14.90 -3.02
N GLU A 30 4.64 15.10 -4.05
CA GLU A 30 4.18 15.45 -5.39
C GLU A 30 3.36 14.31 -6.03
N ILE A 31 3.84 13.07 -5.97
CA ILE A 31 3.13 11.88 -6.46
C ILE A 31 1.76 11.75 -5.79
N ARG A 32 1.69 11.96 -4.46
CA ARG A 32 0.40 11.94 -3.74
C ARG A 32 -0.54 13.02 -4.25
N SER A 33 -0.06 14.24 -4.48
CA SER A 33 -0.86 15.34 -5.04
C SER A 33 -1.36 15.03 -6.45
N LEU A 34 -0.50 14.52 -7.32
CA LEU A 34 -0.83 14.17 -8.70
C LEU A 34 -1.88 13.04 -8.76
N ARG A 35 -1.73 12.01 -7.92
CA ARG A 35 -2.73 10.92 -7.81
C ARG A 35 -4.09 11.48 -7.39
N ALA A 36 -4.14 12.30 -6.34
CA ALA A 36 -5.40 12.90 -5.89
C ALA A 36 -6.09 13.75 -6.97
N LYS A 37 -5.31 14.54 -7.73
CA LYS A 37 -5.83 15.32 -8.86
C LYS A 37 -6.37 14.44 -9.97
N ARG A 38 -5.62 13.40 -10.36
CA ARG A 38 -6.05 12.42 -11.37
C ARG A 38 -7.34 11.72 -10.95
N ASP A 39 -7.41 11.23 -9.72
CA ASP A 39 -8.58 10.49 -9.22
C ASP A 39 -9.82 11.39 -9.20
N LYS A 40 -9.66 12.68 -8.86
CA LYS A 40 -10.74 13.68 -8.96
C LYS A 40 -11.22 13.87 -10.41
N CYS A 41 -10.30 13.95 -11.37
CA CYS A 41 -10.64 14.04 -12.79
C CYS A 41 -11.35 12.77 -13.28
N GLU A 42 -10.90 11.59 -12.87
CA GLU A 42 -11.49 10.31 -13.22
C GLU A 42 -12.93 10.19 -12.73
N LEU A 43 -13.18 10.51 -11.45
CA LEU A 43 -14.54 10.54 -10.89
C LEU A 43 -15.46 11.50 -11.65
N ALA A 44 -14.97 12.70 -11.98
CA ALA A 44 -15.75 13.67 -12.75
C ALA A 44 -16.06 13.18 -14.18
N MET A 45 -15.10 12.50 -14.82
CA MET A 45 -15.28 11.91 -16.15
C MET A 45 -16.31 10.78 -16.12
N ILE A 46 -16.19 9.84 -15.17
CA ILE A 46 -17.14 8.75 -14.99
C ILE A 46 -18.54 9.32 -14.73
N GLN A 47 -18.67 10.32 -13.85
CA GLN A 47 -19.96 10.93 -13.55
C GLN A 47 -20.60 11.56 -14.80
N LYS A 48 -19.83 12.29 -15.61
CA LYS A 48 -20.33 12.90 -16.85
C LYS A 48 -20.77 11.85 -17.87
N LEU A 49 -19.99 10.78 -18.06
CA LEU A 49 -20.33 9.68 -18.95
C LEU A 49 -21.60 8.94 -18.50
N LYS A 50 -21.75 8.71 -17.19
CA LYS A 50 -22.97 8.13 -16.61
C LYS A 50 -24.19 9.02 -16.83
N THR A 51 -24.08 10.33 -16.55
CA THR A 51 -25.16 11.30 -16.80
C THR A 51 -25.57 11.35 -18.28
N ALA A 52 -24.61 11.20 -19.19
CA ALA A 52 -24.86 11.13 -20.63
C ALA A 52 -25.33 9.75 -21.13
N LYS A 53 -25.47 8.74 -20.25
CA LYS A 53 -25.77 7.34 -20.61
C LYS A 53 -24.74 6.73 -21.61
N GLN A 54 -23.47 7.14 -21.49
CA GLN A 54 -22.36 6.76 -22.36
C GLN A 54 -21.30 5.92 -21.62
N GLU A 55 -21.73 5.01 -20.76
CA GLU A 55 -20.84 4.20 -19.91
C GLU A 55 -19.90 3.29 -20.71
N LYS A 56 -20.29 2.92 -21.95
CA LYS A 56 -19.50 2.10 -22.87
C LYS A 56 -18.68 2.94 -23.87
N ALA A 57 -18.63 4.26 -23.71
CA ALA A 57 -17.89 5.12 -24.62
C ALA A 57 -16.37 4.86 -24.56
N ILE A 58 -15.74 4.90 -25.73
CA ILE A 58 -14.29 4.85 -25.89
C ILE A 58 -13.84 6.26 -26.24
N LEU A 59 -13.04 6.88 -25.37
CA LEU A 59 -12.45 8.20 -25.58
C LEU A 59 -11.08 8.03 -26.24
N GLN A 60 -10.88 8.61 -27.42
CA GLN A 60 -9.59 8.60 -28.11
C GLN A 60 -8.72 9.75 -27.59
N ILE A 61 -7.44 9.47 -27.32
CA ILE A 61 -6.45 10.45 -26.88
C ILE A 61 -5.16 10.29 -27.68
N ALA A 62 -4.28 11.30 -27.63
CA ALA A 62 -2.94 11.17 -28.20
C ALA A 62 -2.20 10.00 -27.52
N GLY A 63 -1.91 8.95 -28.30
CA GLY A 63 -1.21 7.76 -27.81
C GLY A 63 -2.10 6.64 -27.24
N GLY A 64 -3.43 6.70 -27.34
CA GLY A 64 -4.26 5.58 -26.91
C GLY A 64 -5.76 5.85 -26.80
N ARG A 65 -6.45 4.97 -26.06
CA ARG A 65 -7.89 5.07 -25.78
C ARG A 65 -8.16 4.88 -24.29
N LEU A 66 -9.17 5.59 -23.79
CA LEU A 66 -9.72 5.43 -22.45
C LEU A 66 -11.12 4.84 -22.54
N GLN A 67 -11.45 3.94 -21.65
CA GLN A 67 -12.80 3.39 -21.52
C GLN A 67 -13.06 3.12 -20.03
N ILE A 68 -14.32 3.20 -19.61
CA ILE A 68 -14.69 2.75 -18.27
C ILE A 68 -14.57 1.23 -18.25
N VAL A 69 -13.85 0.70 -17.27
CA VAL A 69 -13.71 -0.73 -17.02
C VAL A 69 -14.15 -1.04 -15.60
N GLU A 70 -14.75 -2.21 -15.42
CA GLU A 70 -15.00 -2.75 -14.08
C GLU A 70 -13.74 -3.49 -13.62
N GLU A 71 -13.06 -2.94 -12.62
CA GLU A 71 -11.93 -3.60 -11.98
C GLU A 71 -12.43 -4.34 -10.73
N LYS A 72 -12.29 -5.67 -10.73
CA LYS A 72 -12.53 -6.48 -9.54
C LYS A 72 -11.27 -6.46 -8.68
N GLN A 73 -11.31 -5.72 -7.58
CA GLN A 73 -10.24 -5.77 -6.59
C GLN A 73 -10.59 -6.80 -5.52
N MET A 74 -9.76 -7.84 -5.41
CA MET A 74 -9.87 -8.81 -4.32
C MET A 74 -9.44 -8.16 -3.01
N GLN A 75 -10.17 -8.44 -1.92
CA GLN A 75 -9.80 -7.96 -0.61
C GLN A 75 -8.42 -8.48 -0.19
N ASN A 76 -7.60 -7.61 0.41
CA ASN A 76 -6.30 -8.01 0.94
C ASN A 76 -6.49 -8.98 2.12
N LEU A 77 -5.60 -9.97 2.24
CA LEU A 77 -5.54 -10.90 3.37
C LEU A 77 -4.86 -10.25 4.59
N CYS A 78 -5.40 -9.13 5.07
CA CYS A 78 -4.94 -8.52 6.31
C CYS A 78 -5.50 -9.27 7.52
N TYR A 79 -4.91 -9.07 8.70
CA TYR A 79 -5.32 -9.77 9.92
C TYR A 79 -6.83 -9.66 10.20
N LYS A 80 -7.40 -8.46 10.02
CA LYS A 80 -8.83 -8.20 10.18
C LYS A 80 -9.66 -9.03 9.21
N ASN A 81 -9.35 -8.94 7.92
CA ASN A 81 -10.11 -9.63 6.88
C ASN A 81 -9.97 -11.16 7.03
N LEU A 82 -8.78 -11.66 7.37
CA LEU A 82 -8.55 -13.08 7.68
C LEU A 82 -9.40 -13.55 8.86
N LYS A 83 -9.48 -12.75 9.93
CA LYS A 83 -10.34 -13.06 11.08
C LYS A 83 -11.81 -13.16 10.68
N GLU A 84 -12.31 -12.18 9.93
CA GLU A 84 -13.70 -12.16 9.46
C GLU A 84 -14.00 -13.36 8.55
N MET A 85 -13.10 -13.69 7.61
CA MET A 85 -13.22 -14.85 6.72
C MET A 85 -13.21 -16.18 7.48
N LEU A 86 -12.38 -16.33 8.52
CA LEU A 86 -12.34 -17.55 9.34
C LEU A 86 -13.62 -17.72 10.16
N HIS A 87 -14.12 -16.65 10.78
CA HIS A 87 -15.42 -16.69 11.46
C HIS A 87 -16.55 -17.07 10.49
N GLU A 88 -16.54 -16.50 9.28
CA GLU A 88 -17.52 -16.84 8.25
C GLU A 88 -17.41 -18.31 7.83
N TYR A 89 -16.19 -18.81 7.63
CA TYR A 89 -15.94 -20.22 7.33
C TYR A 89 -16.50 -21.16 8.42
N TYR A 90 -16.26 -20.86 9.70
CA TYR A 90 -16.80 -21.65 10.82
C TYR A 90 -18.33 -21.54 10.92
N LYS A 91 -18.92 -20.38 10.64
CA LYS A 91 -20.39 -20.21 10.56
C LYS A 91 -21.03 -21.03 9.45
N GLN A 92 -20.34 -21.21 8.32
CA GLN A 92 -20.83 -22.00 7.19
C GLN A 92 -20.67 -23.51 7.39
N LYS A 93 -19.89 -23.94 8.39
CA LYS A 93 -19.77 -25.37 8.71
C LYS A 93 -21.03 -25.88 9.40
N THR A 94 -21.69 -26.83 8.75
CA THR A 94 -22.92 -27.47 9.24
C THR A 94 -22.67 -28.69 10.13
N THR A 95 -21.41 -29.09 10.33
CA THR A 95 -21.07 -30.22 11.20
C THR A 95 -21.33 -29.87 12.67
N PRO A 96 -22.16 -30.66 13.39
CA PRO A 96 -22.43 -30.44 14.80
C PRO A 96 -21.15 -30.51 15.65
N GLY A 97 -21.00 -29.57 16.58
CA GLY A 97 -19.91 -29.59 17.56
C GLY A 97 -18.57 -29.00 17.08
N ILE A 98 -18.49 -28.43 15.88
CA ILE A 98 -17.30 -27.69 15.46
C ILE A 98 -17.22 -26.37 16.24
N LYS A 99 -16.15 -26.22 17.02
CA LYS A 99 -15.79 -24.97 17.69
C LYS A 99 -15.17 -24.01 16.67
N ASP A 100 -15.49 -22.73 16.80
CA ASP A 100 -14.76 -21.67 16.10
C ASP A 100 -13.38 -21.50 16.74
N GLU A 101 -12.33 -21.85 16.00
CA GLU A 101 -10.92 -21.78 16.45
C GLU A 101 -10.16 -20.61 15.81
N THR A 102 -10.89 -19.60 15.31
CA THR A 102 -10.30 -18.46 14.59
C THR A 102 -9.21 -17.77 15.40
N ASP A 103 -9.44 -17.54 16.70
CA ASP A 103 -8.47 -16.84 17.55
C ASP A 103 -7.22 -17.69 17.81
N GLU A 104 -7.37 -19.00 17.99
CA GLU A 104 -6.26 -19.94 18.13
C GLU A 104 -5.39 -20.00 16.86
N ILE A 105 -6.01 -20.05 15.68
CA ILE A 105 -5.33 -20.04 14.38
C ILE A 105 -4.55 -18.74 14.19
N LEU A 106 -5.20 -17.59 14.43
CA LEU A 106 -4.55 -16.29 14.27
C LEU A 106 -3.42 -16.09 15.25
N GLN A 107 -3.57 -16.58 16.49
CA GLN A 107 -2.51 -16.53 17.49
C GLN A 107 -1.33 -17.41 17.09
N PHE A 108 -1.58 -18.61 16.56
CA PHE A 108 -0.53 -19.48 16.00
C PHE A 108 0.21 -18.78 14.86
N LEU A 109 -0.51 -18.21 13.89
CA LEU A 109 0.11 -17.49 12.78
C LEU A 109 0.95 -16.31 13.28
N LYS A 110 0.49 -15.59 14.32
CA LYS A 110 1.24 -14.47 14.89
C LYS A 110 2.52 -14.93 15.59
N SER A 111 2.49 -16.02 16.35
CA SER A 111 3.65 -16.53 17.08
C SER A 111 4.71 -17.19 16.19
N HIS A 112 4.31 -17.69 15.01
CA HIS A 112 5.22 -18.32 14.04
C HIS A 112 5.76 -17.36 12.98
N ARG A 113 5.43 -16.07 13.06
CA ARG A 113 6.02 -15.06 12.17
C ARG A 113 7.41 -14.70 12.67
N HIS A 114 8.40 -14.89 11.81
CA HIS A 114 9.76 -14.42 12.06
C HIS A 114 9.83 -12.89 11.94
N ALA A 115 10.35 -12.23 12.97
CA ALA A 115 10.74 -10.84 12.89
C ALA A 115 12.13 -10.76 12.23
N VAL A 116 12.25 -9.97 11.17
CA VAL A 116 13.54 -9.64 10.56
C VAL A 116 13.93 -8.24 11.03
N THR A 117 14.98 -8.15 11.84
CA THR A 117 15.56 -6.88 12.27
C THR A 117 16.58 -6.43 11.25
N THR A 118 16.45 -5.19 10.75
CA THR A 118 17.44 -4.56 9.88
C THR A 118 17.84 -3.21 10.48
N GLU A 119 19.14 -2.97 10.60
CA GLU A 119 19.65 -1.67 11.03
C GLU A 119 19.45 -0.66 9.91
N ARG A 120 18.91 0.52 10.25
CA ARG A 120 18.65 1.61 9.31
C ARG A 120 18.88 2.95 9.98
N ILE A 121 19.42 3.90 9.21
CA ILE A 121 19.48 5.30 9.63
C ILE A 121 18.06 5.88 9.62
N ARG A 122 17.68 6.56 10.70
CA ARG A 122 16.42 7.28 10.84
C ARG A 122 16.70 8.74 11.20
N ARG A 123 16.16 9.65 10.40
CA ARG A 123 16.16 11.07 10.72
C ARG A 123 15.08 11.36 11.76
N HIS A 124 15.46 12.04 12.84
CA HIS A 124 14.53 12.57 13.84
C HIS A 124 14.43 14.08 13.63
N ASN A 125 13.24 14.60 13.33
CA ASN A 125 13.03 16.04 13.25
C ASN A 125 12.82 16.55 14.68
N THR A 126 13.78 17.28 15.22
CA THR A 126 13.54 18.19 16.35
C THR A 126 12.79 19.39 15.80
N GLY A 127 11.54 19.56 16.22
CA GLY A 127 10.73 20.73 15.88
C GLY A 127 11.26 22.01 16.51
#